data_AF-A0A969SVC1-F1
#
_entry.id   AF-A0A969SVC1-F1
#
_cell.length_a   1.000
_cell.length_b   1.000
_cell.length_c   1.000
_cell.angle_alpha   90.00
_cell.angle_beta   90.00
_cell.angle_gamma   90.00
#
_symmetry.space_group_name_H-M   'P 1'
#
loop_
_entity.id
_entity.type
_entity.pdbx_description
1 polymer ?
#
loop_
_entity_poly.entity_id
_entity_poly.type
_entity_poly.pdbx_seq_one_letter_code
_entity_poly.pdbx_strand_id
1 'polypeptide(L)'
;MYWREVSTPSELEEYIAFEQLTFSVEDWSRFEDYDVWMEEKGLRIFMLTTETGYLPNRNPVIVGSFNVFVEDNVAYMGGFAIGKAQRGFKIKSKIN
;
A
#
# COMPACT_ATOMS: atom_id res chain seq x y z
N MET A 1 0.04 12.65 6.21
CA MET A 1 0.34 11.36 5.56
C MET A 1 1.84 11.22 5.38
N TYR A 2 2.39 10.02 5.56
CA TYR A 2 3.81 9.71 5.32
C TYR A 2 3.97 8.25 4.87
N TRP A 3 5.14 7.93 4.31
CA TRP A 3 5.41 6.63 3.69
C TRP A 3 6.42 5.88 4.55
N ARG A 4 6.29 4.56 4.64
CA ARG A 4 7.16 3.74 5.48
C ARG A 4 7.37 2.38 4.85
N GLU A 5 8.62 1.94 4.80
CA GLU A 5 8.97 0.59 4.37
C GLU A 5 8.42 -0.47 5.33
N VAL A 6 7.97 -1.59 4.76
CA VAL A 6 7.65 -2.83 5.45
C VAL A 6 8.97 -3.53 5.78
N SER A 7 9.28 -3.65 7.06
CA SER A 7 10.62 -4.04 7.54
C SER A 7 10.63 -5.28 8.43
N THR A 8 9.46 -5.74 8.89
CA THR A 8 9.33 -6.90 9.78
C THR A 8 8.35 -7.94 9.22
N PRO A 9 8.43 -9.22 9.66
CA PRO A 9 7.47 -10.23 9.27
C PRO A 9 6.02 -9.87 9.62
N SER A 10 5.77 -9.27 10.78
CA SER A 10 4.42 -8.85 11.17
C SER A 10 3.89 -7.73 10.27
N GLU A 11 4.77 -6.81 9.86
CA GLU A 11 4.41 -5.76 8.90
C GLU A 11 4.13 -6.33 7.51
N LEU A 12 4.84 -7.39 7.12
CA LEU A 12 4.56 -8.09 5.87
C LEU A 12 3.19 -8.76 5.90
N GLU A 13 2.82 -9.40 7.02
CA GLU A 13 1.47 -9.96 7.22
C GLU A 13 0.40 -8.88 7.13
N GLU A 14 0.61 -7.73 7.79
CA GLU A 14 -0.29 -6.58 7.71
C GLU A 14 -0.42 -6.02 6.29
N TYR A 15 0.68 -5.94 5.55
CA TYR A 15 0.71 -5.51 4.15
C TYR A 15 -0.11 -6.44 3.27
N ILE A 16 0.15 -7.75 3.33
CA ILE A 16 -0.57 -8.75 2.53
C ILE A 16 -2.06 -8.74 2.89
N ALA A 17 -2.40 -8.68 4.18
CA ALA A 17 -3.79 -8.62 4.62
C ALA A 17 -4.50 -7.36 4.12
N PHE A 18 -3.84 -6.19 4.18
CA PHE A 18 -4.39 -4.94 3.66
C PHE A 18 -4.64 -4.99 2.16
N GLU A 19 -3.69 -5.54 1.41
CA GLU A 19 -3.83 -5.67 -0.04
C GLU A 19 -4.89 -6.69 -0.42
N GLN A 20 -4.90 -7.88 0.17
CA GLN A 20 -5.97 -8.86 -0.02
C GLN A 20 -7.34 -8.28 0.34
N LEU A 21 -7.46 -7.51 1.42
CA LEU A 21 -8.71 -6.83 1.77
C LEU A 21 -9.09 -5.78 0.72
N THR A 22 -8.14 -5.03 0.20
CA THR A 22 -8.43 -4.00 -0.81
C THR A 22 -8.80 -4.64 -2.16
N PHE A 23 -8.11 -5.71 -2.55
CA PHE A 23 -8.29 -6.40 -3.82
C PHE A 23 -9.46 -7.40 -3.80
N SER A 24 -9.80 -8.06 -2.68
CA SER A 24 -10.94 -8.98 -2.59
C SER A 24 -12.31 -8.30 -2.71
N VAL A 25 -12.36 -6.98 -2.48
CA VAL A 25 -13.57 -6.17 -2.65
C VAL A 25 -13.76 -5.76 -4.11
N GLU A 26 -12.78 -6.04 -4.97
CA GLU A 26 -12.72 -5.62 -6.37
C GLU A 26 -12.53 -6.84 -7.28
N ASP A 27 -13.13 -6.84 -8.47
CA ASP A 27 -13.00 -7.98 -9.40
C ASP A 27 -11.67 -7.89 -10.16
N TRP A 28 -10.65 -8.56 -9.63
CA TRP A 28 -9.28 -8.60 -10.16
C TRP A 28 -8.94 -9.88 -10.93
N SER A 29 -9.95 -10.60 -11.45
CA SER A 29 -9.77 -11.72 -12.42
C SER A 29 -8.95 -11.37 -13.68
N ARG A 30 -8.49 -10.13 -13.81
CA ARG A 30 -7.70 -9.58 -14.92
C ARG A 30 -6.20 -9.41 -14.61
N PHE A 31 -5.74 -9.71 -13.40
CA PHE A 31 -4.35 -9.54 -13.00
C PHE A 31 -3.75 -10.87 -12.59
N GLU A 32 -3.54 -11.74 -13.59
CA GLU A 32 -2.97 -13.09 -13.44
C GLU A 32 -1.56 -13.10 -12.83
N ASP A 33 -0.88 -11.95 -12.79
CA ASP A 33 0.52 -11.85 -12.31
C ASP A 33 0.68 -11.24 -10.91
N TYR A 34 -0.42 -10.88 -10.22
CA TYR A 34 -0.33 -10.17 -8.94
C TYR A 34 0.51 -10.94 -7.89
N ASP A 35 0.38 -12.27 -7.84
CA ASP A 35 1.15 -13.13 -6.94
C ASP A 35 2.66 -13.11 -7.27
N VAL A 36 3.03 -13.03 -8.56
CA VAL A 36 4.43 -13.05 -9.01
C VAL A 36 5.18 -11.75 -8.64
N TRP A 37 4.51 -10.60 -8.77
CA TRP A 37 5.11 -9.30 -8.43
C TRP A 37 5.25 -9.07 -6.92
N MET A 38 4.36 -9.69 -6.15
CA MET A 38 4.27 -9.54 -4.71
C MET A 38 5.28 -10.35 -3.93
N GLU A 39 5.70 -11.51 -4.46
CA GLU A 39 6.49 -12.47 -3.68
C GLU A 39 8.01 -12.27 -3.80
N GLU A 40 8.57 -11.81 -4.92
CA GLU A 40 10.01 -12.07 -5.16
C GLU A 40 11.00 -10.89 -5.18
N LYS A 41 10.63 -9.62 -5.51
CA LYS A 41 11.69 -8.62 -5.87
C LYS A 41 11.53 -7.16 -5.43
N GLY A 42 10.58 -6.83 -4.55
CA GLY A 42 10.24 -5.43 -4.29
C GLY A 42 10.30 -4.93 -2.85
N LEU A 43 10.65 -3.67 -2.70
CA LEU A 43 10.48 -2.85 -1.50
C LEU A 43 9.00 -2.56 -1.31
N ARG A 44 8.42 -3.08 -0.23
CA ARG A 44 6.99 -2.89 0.09
C ARG A 44 6.83 -1.65 0.96
N ILE A 45 5.91 -0.77 0.60
CA ILE A 45 5.71 0.52 1.25
C ILE A 45 4.27 0.64 1.74
N PHE A 46 4.13 1.04 3.01
CA PHE A 46 2.87 1.55 3.57
C PHE A 46 2.71 3.04 3.31
N MET A 47 1.50 3.44 2.97
CA MET A 47 1.02 4.81 3.11
C MET A 47 0.23 4.92 4.41
N LEU A 48 0.68 5.79 5.31
CA LEU A 48 0.16 5.92 6.66
C LEU A 48 -0.41 7.32 6.91
N THR A 49 -1.49 7.39 7.69
CA THR A 49 -2.04 8.66 8.20
C THR A 49 -2.32 8.57 9.70
N THR A 50 -2.10 9.67 10.41
CA THR A 50 -2.63 9.90 11.77
C THR A 50 -3.90 10.76 11.74
N GLU A 51 -4.28 11.25 10.55
CA GLU A 51 -5.45 12.08 10.29
C GLU A 51 -6.49 11.25 9.53
N THR A 52 -7.58 10.87 10.20
CA THR A 52 -8.66 10.05 9.62
C THR A 52 -9.89 10.86 9.20
N GLY A 53 -9.86 12.19 9.35
CA GLY A 53 -11.00 13.07 9.08
C GLY A 53 -12.12 13.02 10.13
N TYR A 54 -12.09 12.08 11.08
CA TYR A 54 -13.10 11.94 12.12
C TYR A 54 -12.58 12.22 13.54
N LEU A 55 -11.36 11.80 13.89
CA LEU A 55 -10.63 12.17 15.13
C LEU A 55 -9.11 11.94 14.94
N PRO A 56 -8.21 12.66 15.62
CA PRO A 56 -6.77 12.36 15.59
C PRO A 56 -6.54 10.93 16.11
N ASN A 57 -5.95 10.06 15.30
CA ASN A 57 -5.59 8.72 15.75
C ASN A 57 -4.16 8.75 16.31
N ARG A 58 -3.97 8.26 17.55
CA ARG A 58 -2.62 8.16 18.15
C ARG A 58 -1.77 7.12 17.43
N ASN A 59 -2.41 6.12 16.84
CA ASN A 59 -1.74 5.09 16.07
C ASN A 59 -1.92 5.38 14.57
N PRO A 60 -0.84 5.34 13.78
CA PRO A 60 -0.92 5.46 12.33
C PRO A 60 -1.84 4.39 11.74
N VAL A 61 -2.68 4.78 10.79
CA VAL A 61 -3.57 3.89 10.04
C VAL A 61 -3.03 3.72 8.63
N ILE A 62 -2.99 2.48 8.15
CA ILE A 62 -2.68 2.16 6.75
C ILE A 62 -3.83 2.64 5.87
N VAL A 63 -3.52 3.55 4.95
CA VAL A 63 -4.49 4.09 3.99
C VAL A 63 -4.26 3.55 2.58
N GLY A 64 -3.10 2.96 2.35
CA GLY A 64 -2.76 2.30 1.12
C GLY A 64 -1.37 1.68 1.15
N SER A 65 -1.02 1.04 0.05
CA SER A 65 0.23 0.32 -0.13
C SER A 65 0.68 0.38 -1.58
N PHE A 66 1.97 0.15 -1.79
CA PHE A 66 2.55 -0.13 -3.10
C PHE A 66 3.89 -0.84 -2.95
N ASN A 67 4.34 -1.43 -4.05
CA ASN A 67 5.63 -2.09 -4.16
C ASN A 67 6.53 -1.31 -5.14
N VAL A 68 7.82 -1.19 -4.83
CA VAL A 68 8.85 -0.66 -5.71
C VAL A 68 9.91 -1.71 -5.95
N PHE A 69 10.23 -2.00 -7.21
CA PHE A 69 11.32 -2.91 -7.55
C PHE A 69 12.20 -2.29 -8.64
N VAL A 70 13.44 -2.78 -8.75
CA VAL A 70 14.39 -2.31 -9.77
C VAL A 70 14.72 -3.47 -10.70
N GLU A 71 14.52 -3.24 -12.00
CA GLU A 71 14.85 -4.17 -13.07
C GLU A 71 15.54 -3.40 -14.18
N ASP A 72 16.67 -3.90 -14.69
CA ASP A 72 17.47 -3.25 -15.74
C ASP A 72 17.86 -1.78 -15.44
N ASN A 73 18.15 -1.46 -14.17
CA ASN A 73 18.42 -0.10 -13.67
C ASN A 73 17.23 0.88 -13.79
N VAL A 74 16.02 0.37 -14.00
CA VAL A 74 14.78 1.13 -14.02
C VAL A 74 13.97 0.77 -12.76
N ALA A 75 13.51 1.79 -12.04
CA ALA A 75 12.61 1.61 -10.91
C ALA A 75 11.16 1.54 -11.40
N TYR A 76 10.46 0.49 -11.00
CA TYR A 76 9.06 0.24 -11.31
C TYR A 76 8.24 0.32 -10.03
N MET A 77 6.99 0.78 -10.16
CA MET A 77 6.01 0.79 -9.09
C MET A 77 4.85 -0.13 -9.47
N GLY A 78 4.51 -1.07 -8.59
CA GLY A 78 3.44 -2.05 -8.78
C GLY A 78 2.58 -2.21 -7.53
N GLY A 79 1.49 -2.99 -7.65
CA GLY A 79 0.64 -3.33 -6.50
C GLY A 79 0.02 -2.13 -5.77
N PHE A 80 -0.31 -1.06 -6.48
CA PHE A 80 -0.85 0.15 -5.83
C PHE A 80 -2.28 -0.08 -5.33
N ALA A 81 -2.48 0.00 -4.01
CA ALA A 81 -3.78 -0.18 -3.38
C ALA A 81 -4.12 1.01 -2.48
N ILE A 82 -5.37 1.48 -2.56
CA ILE A 82 -5.94 2.48 -1.63
C ILE A 82 -7.19 1.88 -1.00
N GLY A 83 -7.22 1.88 0.33
CA GLY A 83 -8.35 1.40 1.12
C GLY A 83 -9.63 2.14 0.75
N LYS A 84 -10.73 1.41 0.54
CA LYS A 84 -11.99 1.96 0.02
C LYS A 84 -12.52 3.13 0.86
N ALA A 85 -12.43 3.04 2.18
CA ALA A 85 -12.88 4.08 3.11
C ALA A 85 -12.02 5.36 3.05
N GLN A 86 -10.84 5.27 2.47
CA GLN A 86 -9.86 6.34 2.34
C GLN A 86 -9.89 6.99 0.95
N ARG A 87 -10.69 6.45 0.01
CA ARG A 87 -10.91 7.05 -1.31
C ARG A 87 -11.79 8.30 -1.19
N GLY A 88 -11.54 9.29 -2.04
CA GLY A 88 -12.27 10.57 -2.01
C GLY A 88 -11.76 11.56 -0.94
N PHE A 89 -10.97 11.10 0.03
CA PHE A 89 -10.07 12.01 0.75
C PHE A 89 -9.06 12.52 -0.27
N LYS A 90 -8.89 13.84 -0.38
CA LYS A 90 -7.73 14.38 -1.08
C LYS A 90 -6.52 13.87 -0.33
N ILE A 91 -5.87 12.84 -0.89
CA ILE A 91 -4.52 12.45 -0.53
C ILE A 91 -3.65 13.63 -0.94
N LYS A 92 -3.59 14.64 -0.06
CA LYS A 92 -2.71 15.77 -0.24
C LYS A 92 -1.32 15.25 0.09
N SER A 93 -0.61 14.79 -0.93
CA SER A 93 0.83 14.70 -0.83
C SER A 93 1.35 16.12 -0.68
N LYS A 94 1.92 16.44 0.48
CA LYS A 94 2.75 17.62 0.63
C LYS A 94 4.13 17.21 0.14
N ILE A 95 4.37 17.38 -1.16
CA ILE A 95 5.72 17.25 -1.71
C ILE A 95 6.43 18.55 -1.33
N ASN A 96 7.38 18.46 -0.39
CA ASN A 96 8.38 19.51 -0.19
C ASN A 96 9.59 19.17 -1.05
#